data_AF-A0A940VZ90-F1
#
_entry.id   AF-A0A940VZ90-F1
#
_cell.length_a   1.000
_cell.length_b   1.000
_cell.length_c   1.000
_cell.angle_alpha   90.00
_cell.angle_beta   90.00
_cell.angle_gamma   90.00
#
_symmetry.space_group_name_H-M   'P 1'
#
loop_
_entity.id
_entity.type
_entity.pdbx_description
1 polymer ?
#
loop_
_entity_poly.entity_id
_entity_poly.type
_entity_poly.pdbx_seq_one_letter_code
_entity_poly.pdbx_strand_id
1 'polypeptide(L)'
;MAKTIMFQGTSSHVGKSILTTALCRIFRQDGYRVVPFKAQNMALNSYVTPSGGEMGRAQVAQAEAAGLEPAVEMNPVLLKPTGNSRSQVIVMGRPIGVMSA
;
A
#
# COMPACT_ATOMS: atom_id res chain seq x y z
N MET A 1 -0.93 -0.50 -22.93
CA MET A 1 -1.30 -0.91 -21.55
C MET A 1 -0.06 -1.39 -20.82
N ALA A 2 0.02 -1.20 -19.51
CA ALA A 2 1.11 -1.75 -18.68
C ALA A 2 0.90 -3.25 -18.45
N LYS A 3 2.00 -4.02 -18.30
CA LYS A 3 1.93 -5.42 -17.85
C LYS A 3 1.63 -5.46 -16.35
N THR A 4 0.76 -6.37 -15.91
CA THR A 4 0.31 -6.47 -14.51
C THR A 4 0.65 -7.83 -13.93
N ILE A 5 1.20 -7.83 -12.71
CA ILE A 5 1.49 -9.04 -11.93
C ILE A 5 0.77 -8.92 -10.59
N MET A 6 -0.06 -9.90 -10.25
CA MET A 6 -0.75 -9.94 -8.96
C MET A 6 -0.03 -10.91 -8.01
N PHE A 7 0.37 -10.42 -6.83
CA PHE A 7 0.96 -11.24 -5.79
C PHE A 7 -0.11 -11.75 -4.82
N GLN A 8 -0.31 -13.06 -4.85
CA GLN A 8 -1.28 -13.77 -4.01
C GLN A 8 -0.56 -14.60 -2.95
N GLY A 9 -1.29 -14.97 -1.90
CA GLY A 9 -0.77 -15.86 -0.87
C GLY A 9 -1.91 -16.46 -0.05
N THR A 10 -1.65 -17.63 0.54
CA THR A 10 -2.66 -18.50 1.16
C THR A 10 -3.14 -18.04 2.54
N SER A 11 -2.42 -17.11 3.17
CA SER A 11 -2.80 -16.52 4.45
C SER A 11 -2.25 -15.10 4.57
N SER A 12 -2.67 -14.38 5.62
CA SER A 12 -2.02 -13.15 6.07
C SER A 12 -0.59 -13.44 6.57
N HIS A 13 0.30 -12.45 6.49
CA HIS A 13 1.70 -12.57 6.95
C HIS A 13 2.63 -13.59 6.27
N VAL A 14 2.19 -14.29 5.22
CA VAL A 14 3.04 -15.23 4.44
C VAL A 14 4.13 -14.58 3.56
N GLY A 15 4.50 -13.33 3.83
CA GLY A 15 5.58 -12.64 3.09
C GLY A 15 5.18 -11.92 1.79
N LYS A 16 3.88 -11.85 1.43
CA LYS A 16 3.40 -11.18 0.20
C LYS A 16 3.99 -9.78 0.01
N SER A 17 3.88 -8.93 1.03
CA SER A 17 4.36 -7.54 0.93
C SER A 17 5.86 -7.46 0.71
N ILE A 18 6.64 -8.32 1.37
CA ILE A 18 8.10 -8.40 1.22
C ILE A 18 8.47 -8.83 -0.19
N LEU A 19 7.82 -9.86 -0.74
CA LEU A 19 8.05 -10.31 -2.11
C LEU A 19 7.70 -9.22 -3.13
N THR A 20 6.58 -8.52 -2.94
CA THR A 20 6.22 -7.37 -3.79
C THR A 20 7.29 -6.27 -3.72
N THR A 21 7.80 -5.94 -2.53
CA THR A 21 8.89 -4.97 -2.36
C THR A 21 10.17 -5.41 -3.08
N ALA A 22 10.59 -6.67 -2.88
CA ALA A 22 11.78 -7.22 -3.53
C ALA A 22 11.68 -7.18 -5.05
N LEU A 23 10.52 -7.54 -5.61
CA LEU A 23 10.31 -7.51 -7.06
C LEU A 23 10.22 -6.09 -7.62
N CYS A 24 9.67 -5.13 -6.86
CA CYS A 24 9.77 -3.71 -7.25
C CYS A 24 11.24 -3.28 -7.38
N ARG A 25 12.11 -3.68 -6.43
CA ARG A 25 13.53 -3.37 -6.49
C ARG A 25 14.22 -4.05 -7.68
N ILE A 26 13.99 -5.36 -7.87
CA ILE A 26 14.59 -6.14 -8.98
C ILE A 26 14.19 -5.53 -10.32
N PHE A 27 12.89 -5.31 -10.56
CA PHE A 27 12.43 -4.73 -11.82
C PHE A 27 13.01 -3.34 -12.07
N ARG A 28 13.13 -2.51 -11.03
CA ARG A 28 13.77 -1.19 -11.13
C ARG A 28 15.26 -1.29 -11.47
N GLN A 29 15.97 -2.28 -10.94
CA GLN A 29 17.39 -2.53 -11.22
C GLN A 29 17.61 -3.08 -12.62
N ASP A 30 16.68 -3.90 -13.11
CA ASP A 30 16.67 -4.44 -14.48
C ASP A 30 16.23 -3.40 -15.54
N GLY A 31 16.02 -2.14 -15.14
CA GLY A 31 15.67 -1.04 -16.05
C GLY A 31 14.19 -0.91 -16.38
N TYR A 32 13.30 -1.67 -15.75
CA TYR A 32 11.86 -1.53 -15.93
C TYR A 32 11.29 -0.38 -15.10
N ARG A 33 10.22 0.22 -15.63
CA ARG A 33 9.32 1.09 -14.86
C ARG A 33 8.26 0.22 -14.19
N VAL A 34 8.29 0.19 -12.87
CA VAL A 34 7.35 -0.57 -12.02
C VAL A 34 6.66 0.37 -11.05
N VAL A 35 5.39 0.13 -10.77
CA VAL A 35 4.61 0.87 -9.77
C VAL A 35 3.88 -0.15 -8.90
N PRO A 36 4.01 -0.09 -7.56
CA PRO A 36 3.24 -0.96 -6.68
C PRO A 36 1.80 -0.47 -6.56
N PHE A 37 0.88 -1.40 -6.35
CA PHE A 37 -0.52 -1.07 -6.13
C PHE A 37 -1.19 -2.06 -5.17
N LYS A 38 -1.90 -1.53 -4.19
CA LYS A 38 -2.76 -2.28 -3.28
C LYS A 38 -4.02 -1.46 -3.02
N ALA A 39 -5.10 -1.82 -3.72
CA ALA A 39 -6.39 -1.13 -3.65
C ALA A 39 -6.85 -0.83 -2.21
N GLN A 40 -6.75 -1.84 -1.33
CA GLN A 40 -7.10 -1.69 0.08
C GLN A 40 -6.01 -2.31 0.98
N ASN A 41 -5.60 -1.54 1.98
CA ASN A 41 -4.73 -2.00 3.06
C ASN A 41 -5.43 -1.81 4.41
N MET A 42 -5.17 -2.71 5.36
CA MET A 42 -5.63 -2.63 6.73
C MET A 42 -4.40 -2.63 7.66
N ALA A 43 -4.10 -1.49 8.26
CA ALA A 43 -2.93 -1.30 9.10
C ALA A 43 -3.16 -0.15 10.07
N LEU A 44 -2.66 -0.26 11.31
CA LEU A 44 -2.65 0.85 12.26
C LEU A 44 -1.55 1.87 11.95
N ASN A 45 -0.40 1.36 11.50
CA ASN A 45 0.78 2.17 11.20
C ASN A 45 0.73 2.68 9.76
N SER A 46 0.79 4.00 9.63
CA SER A 46 0.76 4.70 8.37
C SER A 46 1.97 5.63 8.21
N TYR A 47 2.03 6.26 7.05
CA TYR A 47 3.00 7.28 6.66
C TYR A 47 2.23 8.45 6.08
N VAL A 48 2.75 9.67 6.34
CA VAL A 48 2.25 10.90 5.74
C VAL A 48 3.13 11.20 4.53
N THR A 49 2.53 11.18 3.34
CA THR A 49 3.21 11.52 2.09
C THR A 49 3.70 12.96 2.09
N PRO A 50 4.63 13.35 1.20
CA PRO A 50 5.02 14.75 1.05
C PRO A 50 3.85 15.70 0.75
N SER A 51 2.76 15.18 0.15
CA SER A 51 1.52 15.90 -0.10
C SER A 51 0.55 15.94 1.10
N GLY A 52 0.94 15.39 2.25
CA GLY A 52 0.14 15.38 3.48
C GLY A 52 -0.91 14.26 3.56
N GLY A 53 -0.95 13.35 2.59
CA GLY A 53 -1.91 12.24 2.55
C GLY A 53 -1.43 11.02 3.35
N GLU A 54 -2.35 10.26 3.91
CA GLU A 54 -2.03 9.07 4.70
C GLU A 54 -2.06 7.78 3.87
N MET A 55 -1.01 6.96 3.94
CA MET A 55 -0.94 5.65 3.27
C MET A 55 -0.25 4.58 4.13
N GLY A 56 -0.48 3.30 3.84
CA GLY A 56 0.11 2.19 4.59
C GLY A 56 1.63 2.07 4.40
N ARG A 57 2.36 1.82 5.49
CA ARG A 57 3.84 1.66 5.50
C ARG A 57 4.37 0.60 4.53
N ALA A 58 3.61 -0.48 4.31
CA ALA A 58 4.01 -1.52 3.37
C ALA A 58 4.09 -1.00 1.92
N GLN A 59 3.15 -0.14 1.51
CA GLN A 59 3.16 0.45 0.17
C GLN A 59 4.22 1.54 0.02
N VAL A 60 4.55 2.25 1.10
CA VAL A 60 5.70 3.18 1.13
C VAL A 60 6.99 2.43 0.81
N ALA A 61 7.28 1.34 1.53
CA ALA A 61 8.47 0.54 1.28
C ALA A 61 8.50 -0.02 -0.16
N GLN A 62 7.35 -0.37 -0.73
CA GLN A 62 7.23 -0.82 -2.12
C GLN A 62 7.52 0.32 -3.11
N ALA A 63 7.05 1.54 -2.84
CA ALA A 63 7.30 2.72 -3.66
C ALA A 63 8.79 3.07 -3.67
N GLU A 64 9.41 3.10 -2.48
CA GLU A 64 10.85 3.33 -2.31
C GLU A 64 11.68 2.25 -3.03
N ALA A 65 11.25 0.98 -2.97
CA ALA A 65 11.88 -0.11 -3.70
C ALA A 65 11.76 0.06 -5.22
N ALA A 66 10.64 0.58 -5.72
CA ALA A 66 10.45 0.97 -7.11
C ALA A 66 11.24 2.23 -7.51
N GLY A 67 11.83 2.94 -6.54
CA GLY A 67 12.51 4.23 -6.77
C GLY A 67 11.53 5.36 -7.07
N LEU A 68 10.35 5.33 -6.44
CA LEU A 68 9.28 6.32 -6.58
C LEU A 68 9.01 7.00 -5.24
N GLU A 69 8.57 8.25 -5.31
CA GLU A 69 7.98 8.92 -4.15
C GLU A 69 6.69 8.22 -3.72
N PRO A 70 6.45 8.01 -2.41
CA PRO A 70 5.21 7.44 -1.92
C PRO A 70 4.00 8.28 -2.30
N ALA A 71 3.02 7.65 -2.96
CA ALA A 71 1.81 8.30 -3.45
C ALA A 71 0.55 7.52 -3.02
N VAL A 72 -0.50 8.23 -2.62
CA VAL A 72 -1.72 7.63 -2.05
C VAL A 72 -2.50 6.80 -3.07
N GLU A 73 -2.31 7.05 -4.36
CA GLU A 73 -2.85 6.27 -5.48
C GLU A 73 -2.35 4.82 -5.45
N MET A 74 -1.18 4.57 -4.86
CA MET A 74 -0.64 3.21 -4.68
C MET A 74 -1.39 2.43 -3.58
N ASN A 75 -2.08 3.14 -2.67
CA ASN A 75 -2.92 2.60 -1.61
C ASN A 75 -4.16 3.48 -1.37
N PRO A 76 -5.14 3.46 -2.30
CA PRO A 76 -6.22 4.44 -2.30
C PRO A 76 -7.21 4.28 -1.14
N VAL A 77 -7.32 3.08 -0.56
CA VAL A 77 -8.11 2.82 0.65
C VAL A 77 -7.22 2.26 1.75
N LEU A 78 -7.18 2.96 2.89
CA LEU A 78 -6.53 2.51 4.11
C LEU A 78 -7.58 2.40 5.21
N LEU A 79 -7.66 1.21 5.82
CA LEU A 79 -8.49 0.94 6.99
C LEU A 79 -7.60 0.87 8.22
N LYS A 80 -7.90 1.68 9.23
CA LYS A 80 -7.24 1.64 10.54
C LYS A 80 -8.22 1.06 11.56
N PRO A 81 -8.07 -0.21 11.96
CA PRO A 81 -9.00 -0.84 12.89
C PRO A 81 -9.06 -0.08 14.21
N THR A 82 -10.26 0.12 14.75
CA THR A 82 -10.48 0.78 16.05
C THR A 82 -11.09 -0.17 17.09
N GLY A 83 -11.20 -1.46 16.78
CA GLY A 83 -11.91 -2.46 17.59
C GLY A 83 -13.43 -2.50 17.31
N ASN A 84 -14.13 -3.45 17.93
CA ASN A 84 -15.59 -3.62 17.82
C ASN A 84 -16.11 -3.65 16.38
N SER A 85 -15.42 -4.35 15.47
CA SER A 85 -15.75 -4.40 14.04
C SER A 85 -15.87 -3.03 13.37
N ARG A 86 -15.10 -2.05 13.85
CA ARG A 86 -15.03 -0.68 13.30
C ARG A 86 -13.64 -0.35 12.80
N SER A 87 -13.57 0.51 11.79
CA SER A 87 -12.33 1.08 11.28
C SER A 87 -12.49 2.55 10.95
N GLN A 88 -11.47 3.35 11.23
CA GLN A 88 -11.31 4.62 10.55
C GLN A 88 -10.98 4.34 9.09
N VAL A 89 -11.76 4.96 8.19
CA VAL A 89 -11.62 4.81 6.75
C VAL A 89 -10.92 6.04 6.20
N ILE A 90 -9.84 5.78 5.46
CA ILE A 90 -9.05 6.80 4.76
C ILE A 90 -9.14 6.51 3.28
N VAL A 91 -9.54 7.52 2.51
CA VAL A 91 -9.67 7.45 1.05
C VAL A 91 -8.78 8.52 0.43
N MET A 92 -7.92 8.11 -0.49
CA MET A 92 -6.96 9.00 -1.17
C MET A 92 -6.17 9.87 -0.18
N GLY A 93 -5.71 9.24 0.90
CA GLY A 93 -4.93 9.91 1.94
C GLY A 93 -5.72 10.75 2.94
N ARG A 94 -7.05 10.81 2.86
CA ARG A 94 -7.88 11.65 3.73
C ARG A 94 -8.86 10.81 4.56
N PRO A 95 -8.95 11.02 5.88
CA PRO A 95 -9.94 10.33 6.70
C PRO A 95 -11.36 10.79 6.31
N ILE A 96 -12.26 9.84 6.10
CA ILE A 96 -13.67 10.12 5.77
C ILE A 96 -14.64 9.77 6.91
N GLY A 97 -14.17 9.08 7.95
CA GLY A 97 -14.95 8.75 9.13
C GLY A 97 -14.60 7.39 9.73
N VAL A 98 -15.32 6.99 10.77
CA VAL A 98 -15.26 5.65 11.34
C VAL A 98 -16.51 4.88 10.93
N MET A 99 -16.33 3.72 10.31
CA MET A 99 -17.41 2.87 9.81
C MET A 99 -17.39 1.53 10.54
N SER A 100 -18.57 0.92 10.70
CA SER A 100 -18.70 -0.48 11.11
C SER A 100 -18.78 -1.39 9.88
N ALA A 101 -18.33 -2.64 10.05
CA ALA A 101 -18.57 -3.70 9.07
C ALA A 101 -20.07 -4.03 8.94
#